data_AF-A0A249PHA5-F1
#
_entry.id   AF-A0A249PHA5-F1
#
_cell.length_a   1.000
_cell.length_b   1.000
_cell.length_c   1.000
_cell.angle_alpha   90.00
_cell.angle_beta   90.00
_cell.angle_gamma   90.00
#
_symmetry.space_group_name_H-M   'P 1'
#
loop_
_entity.id
_entity.type
_entity.pdbx_description
1 polymer ?
#
loop_
_entity_poly.entity_id
_entity_poly.type
_entity_poly.pdbx_seq_one_letter_code
_entity_poly.pdbx_strand_id
1 'polypeptide(L)'
;MVKKAATMASVLAASGGVKQVICINWGTKYGAPFINRLYAMVARNITPPFTFTCFTDSRDNLRAEIICEDLPPLDVAKMPENTKGIWPKARLWGPKLGDLKGPVLFLDLDVVIVGSLDSFFEIGGPDDVVLARNQTTPFERLGQTSVFRFTVGKLEPLQHKFRADPQGVADEYEFEQRFVTRNAPGGAKLFPRRYVLHFRQDCRWPFPLNYWFVPRLPADARVVLFPRGLLPQHAIDGQYGYKGRATAPLDHFRGLLSSDRREKNPLRYLRHYIRPTPWVAEHWRE
;
A
#
# COMPACT_ATOMS: atom_id res chain seq x y z
N MET A 1 9.30 25.97 4.83
CA MET A 1 10.33 25.28 4.02
C MET A 1 11.48 24.79 4.90
N VAL A 2 12.09 25.65 5.72
CA VAL A 2 13.22 25.34 6.62
C VAL A 2 12.99 24.12 7.55
N LYS A 3 11.83 24.04 8.22
CA LYS A 3 11.52 22.91 9.14
C LYS A 3 11.46 21.56 8.43
N LYS A 4 10.90 21.49 7.22
CA LYS A 4 10.81 20.26 6.41
C LYS A 4 12.20 19.79 5.95
N ALA A 5 13.04 20.73 5.52
CA ALA A 5 14.41 20.44 5.10
C ALA A 5 15.25 19.90 6.27
N ALA A 6 15.15 20.52 7.46
CA ALA A 6 15.82 20.02 8.67
C ALA A 6 15.32 18.64 9.10
N THR A 7 14.01 18.36 8.96
CA THR A 7 13.44 17.04 9.23
C THR A 7 13.93 15.98 8.25
N MET A 8 13.94 16.29 6.95
CA MET A 8 14.47 15.36 5.94
C MET A 8 15.96 15.09 6.17
N ALA A 9 16.76 16.12 6.47
CA ALA A 9 18.19 15.96 6.75
C ALA A 9 18.45 15.01 7.94
N SER A 10 17.68 15.10 9.02
CA SER A 10 17.85 14.20 10.17
C SER A 10 17.37 12.77 9.90
N VAL A 11 16.28 12.61 9.14
CA VAL A 11 15.82 11.30 8.66
C VAL A 11 16.87 10.63 7.79
N LEU A 12 17.48 11.37 6.85
CA LEU A 12 18.54 10.85 5.98
C LEU A 12 19.83 10.57 6.75
N ALA A 13 20.24 11.43 7.68
CA ALA A 13 21.42 11.18 8.50
C ALA A 13 21.33 9.84 9.25
N ALA A 14 20.14 9.50 9.75
CA ALA A 14 19.89 8.23 10.44
C ALA A 14 19.98 6.99 9.52
N SER A 15 19.84 7.16 8.20
CA SER A 15 19.98 6.10 7.19
C SER A 15 21.25 6.24 6.33
N GLY A 16 22.28 6.91 6.85
CA GLY A 16 23.56 7.06 6.14
C GLY A 16 23.51 7.98 4.91
N GLY A 17 22.54 8.89 4.86
CA GLY A 17 22.36 9.87 3.79
C GLY A 17 21.48 9.40 2.63
N VAL A 18 20.86 8.21 2.73
CA VAL A 18 20.13 7.59 1.61
C VAL A 18 18.67 7.32 1.97
N LYS A 19 17.75 7.54 1.02
CA LYS A 19 16.35 7.14 1.17
C LYS A 19 16.20 5.65 0.95
N GLN A 20 15.68 4.94 1.95
CA GLN A 20 15.47 3.50 1.86
C GLN A 20 13.98 3.23 1.64
N VAL A 21 13.66 2.57 0.52
CA VAL A 21 12.30 2.11 0.20
C VAL A 21 12.29 0.60 0.24
N ILE A 22 11.24 0.03 0.85
CA ILE A 22 11.11 -1.42 1.00
C ILE A 22 9.74 -1.91 0.55
N CYS A 23 9.69 -3.15 0.09
CA CYS A 23 8.47 -3.92 -0.07
C CYS A 23 8.68 -5.37 0.38
N ILE A 24 7.59 -6.12 0.46
CA ILE A 24 7.63 -7.55 0.80
C ILE A 24 6.73 -8.32 -0.17
N ASN A 25 7.19 -9.49 -0.61
CA ASN A 25 6.44 -10.40 -1.46
C ASN A 25 6.59 -11.83 -0.92
N TRP A 26 5.50 -12.55 -0.74
CA TRP A 26 5.54 -13.96 -0.33
C TRP A 26 4.53 -14.79 -1.13
N GLY A 27 4.88 -16.04 -1.37
CA GLY A 27 4.09 -16.96 -2.18
C GLY A 27 3.87 -16.45 -3.60
N THR A 28 2.74 -16.84 -4.20
CA THR A 28 2.49 -16.70 -5.64
C THR A 28 1.42 -15.65 -5.99
N LYS A 29 0.89 -14.93 -4.99
CA LYS A 29 -0.19 -13.96 -5.21
C LYS A 29 0.28 -12.78 -6.06
N TYR A 30 1.48 -12.29 -5.76
CA TYR A 30 2.18 -11.29 -6.55
C TYR A 30 3.50 -11.91 -7.04
N GLY A 31 4.26 -11.16 -7.83
CA GLY A 31 5.54 -11.63 -8.36
C GLY A 31 6.30 -10.53 -9.09
N ALA A 32 7.29 -10.92 -9.89
CA ALA A 32 8.16 -10.00 -10.61
C ALA A 32 7.45 -8.84 -11.33
N PRO A 33 6.31 -9.05 -12.04
CA PRO A 33 5.64 -7.95 -12.72
C PRO A 33 5.09 -6.85 -11.79
N PHE A 34 4.83 -7.15 -10.52
CA PHE A 34 4.43 -6.15 -9.52
C PHE A 34 5.65 -5.48 -8.89
N ILE A 35 6.66 -6.28 -8.54
CA ILE A 35 7.88 -5.80 -7.88
C ILE A 35 8.66 -4.88 -8.83
N ASN A 36 8.86 -5.28 -10.09
CA ASN A 36 9.59 -4.48 -11.10
C ASN A 36 8.87 -3.16 -11.40
N ARG A 37 7.54 -3.19 -11.55
CA ARG A 37 6.74 -1.97 -11.72
C ARG A 37 6.80 -1.07 -10.49
N LEU A 38 6.78 -1.65 -9.28
CA LEU A 38 6.93 -0.86 -8.06
C LEU A 38 8.29 -0.18 -7.99
N TYR A 39 9.37 -0.91 -8.27
CA TYR A 39 10.72 -0.34 -8.36
C TYR A 39 10.78 0.81 -9.38
N ALA A 40 10.30 0.59 -10.60
CA ALA A 40 10.32 1.61 -11.64
C ALA A 40 9.49 2.84 -11.26
N MET A 41 8.33 2.64 -10.65
CA MET A 41 7.51 3.70 -10.09
C MET A 41 8.24 4.50 -9.02
N VAL A 42 8.97 3.84 -8.12
CA VAL A 42 9.82 4.49 -7.12
C VAL A 42 10.91 5.30 -7.79
N ALA A 43 11.70 4.68 -8.68
CA ALA A 43 12.83 5.30 -9.35
C ALA A 43 12.45 6.57 -10.13
N ARG A 44 11.29 6.56 -10.79
CA ARG A 44 10.78 7.75 -11.51
C ARG A 44 10.29 8.88 -10.59
N ASN A 45 9.96 8.58 -9.34
CA ASN A 45 9.28 9.51 -8.43
C ASN A 45 10.06 9.80 -7.14
N ILE A 46 11.33 9.41 -7.04
CA ILE A 46 12.15 9.70 -5.86
C ILE A 46 13.47 10.34 -6.29
N THR A 47 13.90 11.38 -5.59
CA THR A 47 15.19 12.01 -5.91
C THR A 47 16.34 11.08 -5.48
N PRO A 48 17.33 10.74 -6.31
CA PRO A 48 18.50 9.97 -5.89
C PRO A 48 19.36 10.72 -4.84
N PRO A 49 20.17 10.02 -4.03
CA PRO A 49 20.32 8.57 -3.95
C PRO A 49 19.17 7.90 -3.17
N PHE A 50 18.80 6.69 -3.58
CA PHE A 50 17.87 5.83 -2.86
C PHE A 50 18.26 4.35 -3.01
N THR A 51 17.81 3.52 -2.09
CA THR A 51 17.84 2.05 -2.21
C THR A 51 16.42 1.51 -2.27
N PHE A 52 16.27 0.37 -2.94
CA PHE A 52 15.01 -0.37 -2.99
C PHE A 52 15.26 -1.84 -2.64
N THR A 53 14.68 -2.28 -1.52
CA THR A 53 14.84 -3.64 -1.02
C THR A 53 13.51 -4.39 -1.04
N CYS A 54 13.48 -5.55 -1.71
CA CYS A 54 12.35 -6.46 -1.68
C CYS A 54 12.66 -7.67 -0.79
N PHE A 55 11.90 -7.84 0.29
CA PHE A 55 11.92 -9.07 1.09
C PHE A 55 11.06 -10.13 0.41
N THR A 56 11.66 -11.23 -0.07
CA THR A 56 10.92 -12.22 -0.87
C THR A 56 11.47 -13.63 -0.81
N ASP A 57 10.60 -14.60 -1.06
CA ASP A 57 10.89 -16.02 -1.22
C ASP A 57 11.15 -16.44 -2.68
N SER A 58 10.98 -15.54 -3.66
CA SER A 58 11.33 -15.77 -5.06
C SER A 58 12.06 -14.58 -5.66
N ARG A 59 13.20 -14.84 -6.28
CA ARG A 59 14.08 -13.82 -6.88
C ARG A 59 14.01 -13.82 -8.42
N ASP A 60 13.12 -14.62 -8.99
CA ASP A 60 13.08 -14.88 -10.42
C ASP A 60 12.58 -13.67 -11.21
N ASN A 61 13.26 -13.34 -12.31
CA ASN A 61 12.90 -12.25 -13.23
C ASN A 61 12.78 -10.86 -12.55
N LEU A 62 13.45 -10.67 -11.42
CA LEU A 62 13.55 -9.36 -10.79
C LEU A 62 14.64 -8.52 -11.43
N ARG A 63 14.40 -7.21 -11.48
CA ARG A 63 15.39 -6.23 -11.95
C ARG A 63 16.66 -6.26 -11.10
N ALA A 64 17.82 -6.07 -11.74
CA ALA A 64 19.12 -6.14 -11.06
C ALA A 64 19.34 -5.02 -10.03
N GLU A 65 18.63 -3.89 -10.18
CA GLU A 65 18.69 -2.76 -9.25
C GLU A 65 17.92 -3.01 -7.94
N ILE A 66 17.13 -4.09 -7.87
CA ILE A 66 16.34 -4.46 -6.70
C ILE A 66 17.21 -5.30 -5.77
N ILE A 67 17.47 -4.78 -4.58
CA ILE A 67 18.16 -5.53 -3.54
C ILE A 67 17.18 -6.58 -3.02
N CYS A 68 17.50 -7.85 -3.21
CA CYS A 68 16.64 -8.95 -2.78
C CYS A 68 17.15 -9.53 -1.46
N GLU A 69 16.28 -9.51 -0.46
CA GLU A 69 16.51 -10.08 0.87
C GLU A 69 15.53 -11.22 1.11
N ASP A 70 15.94 -12.21 1.92
CA ASP A 70 15.02 -13.27 2.33
C ASP A 70 13.90 -12.70 3.22
N LEU A 71 12.75 -13.38 3.26
CA LEU A 71 11.67 -13.00 4.18
C LEU A 71 12.19 -12.98 5.62
N PRO A 72 12.10 -11.84 6.34
CA PRO A 72 12.61 -11.76 7.71
C PRO A 72 11.95 -12.80 8.62
N PRO A 73 12.70 -13.36 9.59
CA PRO A 73 12.17 -14.34 10.51
C PRO A 73 11.06 -13.73 11.36
N LEU A 74 10.01 -14.51 11.59
CA LEU A 74 8.89 -14.15 12.46
C LEU A 74 8.77 -15.11 13.65
N ASP A 75 9.28 -16.33 13.50
CA ASP A 75 9.33 -17.37 14.54
C ASP A 75 7.97 -17.64 15.20
N VAL A 76 6.94 -17.74 14.36
CA VAL A 76 5.60 -18.19 14.77
C VAL A 76 5.36 -19.59 14.24
N ALA A 77 4.84 -20.48 15.10
CA ALA A 77 4.53 -21.86 14.71
C ALA A 77 3.43 -21.90 13.63
N LYS A 78 2.47 -20.97 13.71
CA LYS A 78 1.33 -20.90 12.80
C LYS A 78 0.90 -19.44 12.61
N MET A 79 0.65 -19.06 11.36
CA MET A 79 0.03 -17.77 11.03
C MET A 79 -1.46 -17.79 11.38
N PRO A 80 -2.06 -16.65 11.73
CA PRO A 80 -3.49 -16.57 12.04
C PRO A 80 -4.37 -17.00 10.87
N GLU A 81 -5.42 -17.76 11.17
CA GLU A 81 -6.38 -18.28 10.19
C GLU A 81 -7.72 -17.56 10.29
N ASN A 82 -8.49 -17.56 9.19
CA ASN A 82 -9.81 -16.92 9.11
C ASN A 82 -9.81 -15.41 9.44
N THR A 83 -8.69 -14.74 9.17
CA THR A 83 -8.49 -13.32 9.48
C THR A 83 -8.64 -12.45 8.24
N LYS A 84 -8.93 -11.17 8.45
CA LYS A 84 -9.07 -10.18 7.36
C LYS A 84 -7.76 -9.44 7.08
N GLY A 85 -6.88 -9.35 8.08
CA GLY A 85 -5.60 -8.68 8.03
C GLY A 85 -4.53 -9.39 7.22
N ILE A 86 -3.53 -8.64 6.80
CA ILE A 86 -2.36 -9.13 6.07
C ILE A 86 -1.19 -9.31 7.05
N TRP A 87 -1.35 -10.29 7.94
CA TRP A 87 -0.43 -10.55 9.05
C TRP A 87 1.00 -10.97 8.68
N PRO A 88 1.32 -11.54 7.49
CA PRO A 88 2.71 -11.79 7.12
C PRO A 88 3.60 -10.54 7.13
N LYS A 89 3.02 -9.33 7.08
CA LYS A 89 3.75 -8.06 7.29
C LYS A 89 4.43 -7.96 8.67
N ALA A 90 4.03 -8.79 9.65
CA ALA A 90 4.68 -8.87 10.95
C ALA A 90 6.18 -9.20 10.89
N ARG A 91 6.64 -9.80 9.78
CA ARG A 91 8.06 -10.00 9.48
C ARG A 91 8.86 -8.70 9.48
N LEU A 92 8.24 -7.60 9.05
CA LEU A 92 8.88 -6.28 8.94
C LEU A 92 9.07 -5.59 10.29
N TRP A 93 8.52 -6.14 11.37
CA TRP A 93 8.59 -5.53 12.70
C TRP A 93 9.82 -5.95 13.49
N GLY A 94 10.67 -6.83 12.94
CA GLY A 94 11.83 -7.36 13.63
C GLY A 94 12.92 -6.32 13.94
N PRO A 95 13.88 -6.69 14.82
CA PRO A 95 15.00 -5.82 15.20
C PRO A 95 15.94 -5.51 14.03
N LYS A 96 15.97 -6.36 12.99
CA LYS A 96 16.82 -6.23 11.80
C LYS A 96 16.01 -6.52 10.55
N LEU A 97 16.39 -5.87 9.45
CA LEU A 97 15.80 -6.04 8.12
C LEU A 97 16.93 -6.01 7.07
N GLY A 98 17.62 -7.14 6.88
CA GLY A 98 18.88 -7.18 6.14
C GLY A 98 19.90 -6.22 6.74
N ASP A 99 20.62 -5.50 5.89
CA ASP A 99 21.59 -4.46 6.29
C ASP A 99 21.00 -3.06 6.48
N LEU A 100 19.66 -2.91 6.36
CA LEU A 100 18.98 -1.62 6.48
C LEU A 100 19.10 -1.06 7.91
N LYS A 101 19.31 0.26 8.01
CA LYS A 101 19.44 0.99 9.27
C LYS A 101 18.66 2.28 9.25
N GLY A 102 18.14 2.72 10.38
CA GLY A 102 17.39 3.97 10.45
C GLY A 102 16.03 3.88 9.74
N PRO A 103 15.50 5.01 9.22
CA PRO A 103 14.18 5.07 8.64
C PRO A 103 14.07 4.36 7.28
N VAL A 104 13.02 3.56 7.12
CA VAL A 104 12.61 2.91 5.87
C VAL A 104 11.17 3.29 5.52
N LEU A 105 10.88 3.47 4.22
CA LEU A 105 9.52 3.66 3.71
C LEU A 105 9.01 2.36 3.11
N PHE A 106 8.00 1.77 3.71
CA PHE A 106 7.32 0.60 3.17
C PHE A 106 6.24 0.98 2.15
N LEU A 107 6.16 0.22 1.06
CA LEU A 107 5.10 0.28 0.05
C LEU A 107 4.54 -1.13 -0.24
N ASP A 108 3.21 -1.26 -0.24
CA ASP A 108 2.53 -2.46 -0.76
C ASP A 108 2.71 -2.58 -2.28
N LEU A 109 2.61 -3.81 -2.80
CA LEU A 109 2.82 -4.11 -4.22
C LEU A 109 1.68 -3.63 -5.14
N ASP A 110 0.47 -3.44 -4.61
CA ASP A 110 -0.72 -3.08 -5.38
C ASP A 110 -1.06 -1.57 -5.31
N VAL A 111 -0.05 -0.73 -5.11
CA VAL A 111 -0.17 0.73 -5.18
C VAL A 111 0.25 1.28 -6.54
N VAL A 112 -0.13 2.54 -6.81
CA VAL A 112 0.33 3.30 -7.98
C VAL A 112 0.96 4.60 -7.49
N ILE A 113 2.24 4.82 -7.82
CA ILE A 113 2.95 6.05 -7.47
C ILE A 113 2.77 7.06 -8.60
N VAL A 114 2.19 8.20 -8.25
CA VAL A 114 1.72 9.24 -9.17
C VAL A 114 2.44 10.59 -8.95
N GLY A 115 3.27 10.70 -7.92
CA GLY A 115 4.07 11.89 -7.64
C GLY A 115 5.18 11.63 -6.64
N SER A 116 5.95 12.68 -6.32
CA SER A 116 7.19 12.55 -5.55
C SER A 116 7.04 11.85 -4.19
N LEU A 117 7.90 10.86 -3.95
CA LEU A 117 7.99 10.14 -2.68
C LEU A 117 8.82 10.90 -1.62
N ASP A 118 9.56 11.94 -2.01
CA ASP A 118 10.42 12.70 -1.10
C ASP A 118 9.64 13.26 0.09
N SER A 119 8.38 13.65 -0.14
CA SER A 119 7.48 14.17 0.89
C SER A 119 7.21 13.19 2.04
N PHE A 120 7.39 11.87 1.85
CA PHE A 120 7.26 10.88 2.93
C PHE A 120 8.46 10.87 3.89
N PHE A 121 9.61 11.43 3.48
CA PHE A 121 10.81 11.59 4.31
C PHE A 121 10.89 12.98 4.99
N GLU A 122 10.03 13.92 4.60
CA GLU A 122 9.97 15.27 5.19
C GLU A 122 9.09 15.36 6.45
N ILE A 123 8.33 14.30 6.78
CA ILE A 123 7.30 14.31 7.82
C ILE A 123 7.70 13.41 8.98
N GLY A 124 7.77 13.99 10.17
CA GLY A 124 8.22 13.31 11.39
C GLY A 124 9.74 13.16 11.46
N GLY A 125 10.29 12.98 12.66
CA GLY A 125 11.71 12.73 12.88
C GLY A 125 12.14 11.30 12.47
N PRO A 126 13.44 11.00 12.59
CA PRO A 126 13.98 9.68 12.25
C PRO A 126 13.23 8.57 13.00
N ASP A 127 13.04 8.68 14.31
CA ASP A 127 12.45 7.63 15.15
C ASP A 127 10.91 7.53 15.12
N ASP A 128 10.25 8.35 14.31
CA ASP A 128 8.80 8.36 14.21
C ASP A 128 8.26 7.21 13.34
N VAL A 129 7.15 6.63 13.79
CA VAL A 129 6.31 5.76 12.96
C VAL A 129 5.23 6.62 12.33
N VAL A 130 5.21 6.70 11.00
CA VAL A 130 4.26 7.53 10.24
C VAL A 130 3.49 6.67 9.25
N LEU A 131 2.17 6.62 9.38
CA LEU A 131 1.29 5.83 8.52
C LEU A 131 0.48 6.71 7.57
N ALA A 132 0.11 6.16 6.42
CA ALA A 132 -0.96 6.73 5.63
C ALA A 132 -2.29 6.66 6.40
N ARG A 133 -3.16 7.67 6.24
CA ARG A 133 -4.45 7.70 6.93
C ARG A 133 -5.39 6.63 6.34
N ASN A 134 -6.01 5.82 7.19
CA ASN A 134 -7.08 4.93 6.76
C ASN A 134 -8.31 5.75 6.38
N GLN A 135 -8.76 5.58 5.15
CA GLN A 135 -9.86 6.34 4.60
C GLN A 135 -11.23 5.69 4.81
N THR A 136 -11.25 4.42 5.20
CA THR A 136 -12.49 3.64 5.32
C THR A 136 -13.19 3.84 6.65
N THR A 137 -12.45 4.21 7.70
CA THR A 137 -12.99 4.57 9.03
C THR A 137 -12.48 5.94 9.47
N PRO A 138 -12.92 7.04 8.81
CA PRO A 138 -12.31 8.37 8.98
C PRO A 138 -12.41 8.92 10.41
N PHE A 139 -13.40 8.51 11.19
CA PHE A 139 -13.60 8.94 12.58
C PHE A 139 -12.71 8.22 13.58
N GLU A 140 -12.18 7.04 13.24
CA GLU A 140 -11.30 6.27 14.15
C GLU A 140 -9.86 6.78 14.15
N ARG A 141 -9.53 7.75 13.28
CA ARG A 141 -8.17 8.31 13.08
C ARG A 141 -7.08 7.26 12.90
N LEU A 142 -7.43 6.11 12.31
CA LEU A 142 -6.49 5.01 12.15
C LEU A 142 -5.54 5.21 10.97
N GLY A 143 -4.35 4.61 11.08
CA GLY A 143 -3.41 4.47 9.98
C GLY A 143 -3.69 3.22 9.15
N GLN A 144 -3.04 3.14 8.01
CA GLN A 144 -2.98 1.97 7.15
C GLN A 144 -1.54 1.63 6.76
N THR A 145 -1.25 0.35 6.66
CA THR A 145 0.11 -0.20 6.47
C THR A 145 0.41 -0.55 5.01
N SER A 146 -0.26 0.10 4.05
CA SER A 146 0.12 0.04 2.63
C SER A 146 1.17 1.08 2.25
N VAL A 147 1.28 2.16 3.03
CA VAL A 147 2.35 3.15 2.97
C VAL A 147 2.65 3.58 4.39
N PHE A 148 3.83 3.23 4.91
CA PHE A 148 4.24 3.65 6.24
C PHE A 148 5.77 3.74 6.37
N ARG A 149 6.24 4.74 7.13
CA ARG A 149 7.64 4.97 7.45
C ARG A 149 7.90 4.61 8.89
N PHE A 150 8.99 3.89 9.16
CA PHE A 150 9.40 3.53 10.51
C PHE A 150 10.92 3.31 10.56
N THR A 151 11.52 3.40 11.74
CA THR A 151 12.92 3.02 11.95
C THR A 151 13.03 1.50 12.11
N VAL A 152 14.01 0.88 11.45
CA VAL A 152 14.31 -0.56 11.62
C VAL A 152 14.46 -0.88 13.12
N GLY A 153 13.81 -1.96 13.57
CA GLY A 153 13.77 -2.37 14.98
C GLY A 153 12.80 -1.61 15.88
N LYS A 154 12.28 -0.44 15.48
CA LYS A 154 11.33 0.34 16.30
C LYS A 154 10.03 -0.40 16.59
N LEU A 155 9.60 -1.27 15.69
CA LEU A 155 8.34 -2.03 15.82
C LEU A 155 8.54 -3.39 16.51
N GLU A 156 9.74 -3.71 16.98
CA GLU A 156 10.05 -4.99 17.62
C GLU A 156 9.08 -5.37 18.76
N PRO A 157 8.64 -4.46 19.64
CA PRO A 157 7.64 -4.79 20.66
C PRO A 157 6.33 -5.35 20.10
N LEU A 158 5.92 -4.93 18.89
CA LEU A 158 4.73 -5.47 18.21
C LEU A 158 5.00 -6.88 17.71
N GLN A 159 6.20 -7.16 17.22
CA GLN A 159 6.58 -8.50 16.80
C GLN A 159 6.54 -9.48 17.97
N HIS A 160 7.08 -9.09 19.13
CA HIS A 160 7.02 -9.91 20.35
C HIS A 160 5.59 -10.20 20.79
N LYS A 161 4.73 -9.17 20.84
CA LYS A 161 3.30 -9.33 21.15
C LYS A 161 2.60 -10.27 20.17
N PHE A 162 2.81 -10.06 18.86
CA PHE A 162 2.22 -10.90 17.84
C PHE A 162 2.72 -12.34 17.90
N ARG A 163 4.02 -12.55 18.18
CA ARG A 163 4.61 -13.87 18.29
C ARG A 163 4.05 -14.66 19.48
N ALA A 164 3.76 -14.00 20.60
CA ALA A 164 3.23 -14.64 21.79
C ALA A 164 1.81 -15.21 21.59
N ASP A 165 0.97 -14.52 20.83
CA ASP A 165 -0.39 -14.98 20.50
C ASP A 165 -0.84 -14.43 19.14
N PRO A 166 -0.42 -15.06 18.01
CA PRO A 166 -0.75 -14.56 16.69
C PRO A 166 -2.26 -14.51 16.44
N GLN A 167 -2.98 -15.56 16.85
CA GLN A 167 -4.43 -15.67 16.60
C GLN A 167 -5.21 -14.68 17.46
N GLY A 168 -4.91 -14.57 18.76
CA GLY A 168 -5.59 -13.61 19.63
C GLY A 168 -5.36 -12.16 19.20
N VAL A 169 -4.13 -11.80 18.78
CA VAL A 169 -3.87 -10.47 18.21
C VAL A 169 -4.68 -10.26 16.93
N ALA A 170 -4.79 -11.28 16.08
CA ALA A 170 -5.56 -11.14 14.85
C ALA A 170 -7.06 -11.03 15.08
N ASP A 171 -7.60 -11.73 16.07
CA ASP A 171 -9.01 -11.69 16.44
C ASP A 171 -9.37 -10.36 17.11
N GLU A 172 -8.50 -9.83 17.99
CA GLU A 172 -8.72 -8.55 18.67
C GLU A 172 -8.69 -7.37 17.70
N TYR A 173 -7.67 -7.32 16.83
CA TYR A 173 -7.44 -6.15 15.98
C TYR A 173 -8.08 -6.27 14.59
N GLU A 174 -8.47 -7.47 14.15
CA GLU A 174 -8.96 -7.85 12.82
C GLU A 174 -7.98 -7.61 11.65
N PHE A 175 -7.28 -6.48 11.67
CA PHE A 175 -6.34 -6.01 10.65
C PHE A 175 -5.02 -5.58 11.28
N GLU A 176 -3.92 -5.92 10.63
CA GLU A 176 -2.56 -5.61 11.08
C GLU A 176 -2.32 -4.09 11.19
N GLN A 177 -2.96 -3.30 10.33
CA GLN A 177 -2.87 -1.84 10.39
C GLN A 177 -3.45 -1.24 11.68
N ARG A 178 -4.49 -1.87 12.25
CA ARG A 178 -5.10 -1.43 13.51
C ARG A 178 -4.16 -1.73 14.67
N PHE A 179 -3.56 -2.92 14.63
CA PHE A 179 -2.55 -3.34 15.59
C PHE A 179 -1.36 -2.38 15.59
N VAL A 180 -0.78 -2.09 14.41
CA VAL A 180 0.33 -1.14 14.28
C VAL A 180 -0.04 0.26 14.76
N THR A 181 -1.19 0.79 14.31
CA THR A 181 -1.61 2.15 14.70
C THR A 181 -1.75 2.31 16.21
N ARG A 182 -2.29 1.29 16.90
CA ARG A 182 -2.56 1.34 18.35
C ARG A 182 -1.35 1.00 19.21
N ASN A 183 -0.39 0.23 18.70
CA ASN A 183 0.73 -0.27 19.49
C ASN A 183 2.10 0.31 19.13
N ALA A 184 2.22 1.10 18.04
CA ALA A 184 3.48 1.71 17.62
C ALA A 184 4.15 2.48 18.78
N PRO A 185 5.41 2.19 19.13
CA PRO A 185 6.08 2.87 20.24
C PRO A 185 6.24 4.37 19.99
N GLY A 186 5.81 5.19 20.95
CA GLY A 186 5.75 6.66 20.78
C GLY A 186 4.52 7.16 20.02
N GLY A 187 3.62 6.26 19.62
CA GLY A 187 2.40 6.57 18.88
C GLY A 187 2.62 6.71 17.37
N ALA A 188 1.55 6.43 16.62
CA ALA A 188 1.54 6.59 15.18
C ALA A 188 1.21 8.02 14.76
N LYS A 189 2.07 8.63 13.94
CA LYS A 189 1.76 9.86 13.21
C LYS A 189 1.11 9.52 11.87
N LEU A 190 0.41 10.50 11.28
CA LEU A 190 -0.26 10.31 10.00
C LEU A 190 0.29 11.24 8.94
N PHE A 191 0.54 10.70 7.74
CA PHE A 191 0.77 11.53 6.56
C PHE A 191 -0.49 12.35 6.21
N PRO A 192 -0.33 13.50 5.52
CA PRO A 192 -1.46 14.24 4.97
C PRO A 192 -2.34 13.32 4.13
N ARG A 193 -3.67 13.35 4.40
CA ARG A 193 -4.64 12.49 3.71
C ARG A 193 -4.44 12.51 2.18
N ARG A 194 -4.19 13.69 1.61
CA ARG A 194 -4.15 13.85 0.16
C ARG A 194 -2.90 13.27 -0.52
N TYR A 195 -1.84 12.95 0.25
CA TYR A 195 -0.67 12.26 -0.32
C TYR A 195 -1.01 10.82 -0.72
N VAL A 196 -1.90 10.16 0.03
CA VAL A 196 -2.26 8.77 -0.21
C VAL A 196 -3.76 8.66 -0.42
N LEU A 197 -4.16 8.49 -1.68
CA LEU A 197 -5.54 8.44 -2.10
C LEU A 197 -6.06 7.01 -2.23
N HIS A 198 -7.36 6.83 -2.08
CA HIS A 198 -8.04 5.56 -2.32
C HIS A 198 -8.74 5.61 -3.67
N PHE A 199 -8.42 4.70 -4.59
CA PHE A 199 -8.95 4.75 -5.95
C PHE A 199 -10.48 4.85 -6.03
N ARG A 200 -11.20 3.92 -5.37
CA ARG A 200 -12.68 3.91 -5.40
C ARG A 200 -13.35 5.11 -4.71
N GLN A 201 -12.68 5.79 -3.78
CA GLN A 201 -13.26 6.88 -2.97
C GLN A 201 -12.88 8.26 -3.50
N ASP A 202 -11.61 8.46 -3.87
CA ASP A 202 -11.06 9.77 -4.25
C ASP A 202 -10.95 9.97 -5.77
N CYS A 203 -10.70 8.90 -6.52
CA CYS A 203 -10.44 8.98 -7.96
C CYS A 203 -11.70 8.68 -8.78
N ARG A 204 -12.45 7.66 -8.37
CA ARG A 204 -13.66 7.22 -9.07
C ARG A 204 -14.86 8.09 -8.75
N TRP A 205 -15.64 8.43 -9.77
CA TRP A 205 -16.90 9.13 -9.63
C TRP A 205 -17.99 8.27 -8.96
N PRO A 206 -18.92 8.86 -8.20
CA PRO A 206 -20.09 8.15 -7.71
C PRO A 206 -21.07 7.84 -8.84
N PHE A 207 -22.04 6.94 -8.59
CA PHE A 207 -23.17 6.76 -9.49
C PHE A 207 -24.04 8.02 -9.49
N PRO A 208 -24.52 8.49 -10.66
CA PRO A 208 -24.37 7.88 -11.99
C PRO A 208 -23.17 8.39 -12.80
N LEU A 209 -22.43 9.38 -12.29
CA LEU A 209 -21.30 10.02 -12.96
C LEU A 209 -20.18 9.05 -13.41
N ASN A 210 -20.02 7.91 -12.75
CA ASN A 210 -19.09 6.85 -13.15
C ASN A 210 -19.34 6.24 -14.53
N TYR A 211 -20.50 6.48 -15.16
CA TYR A 211 -20.78 6.03 -16.53
C TYR A 211 -20.24 7.00 -17.58
N TRP A 212 -20.12 8.29 -17.25
CA TRP A 212 -19.68 9.33 -18.19
C TRP A 212 -18.22 9.72 -17.99
N PHE A 213 -17.74 9.74 -16.75
CA PHE A 213 -16.43 10.27 -16.45
C PHE A 213 -15.42 9.18 -16.11
N VAL A 214 -14.24 9.30 -16.73
CA VAL A 214 -13.04 8.52 -16.37
C VAL A 214 -12.65 8.88 -14.93
N PRO A 215 -12.21 7.92 -14.10
CA PRO A 215 -11.66 8.22 -12.78
C PRO A 215 -10.57 9.28 -12.88
N ARG A 216 -10.66 10.32 -12.05
CA ARG A 216 -9.72 11.44 -12.04
C ARG A 216 -8.51 11.15 -11.17
N LEU A 217 -7.37 11.76 -11.49
CA LEU A 217 -6.19 11.80 -10.63
C LEU A 217 -6.05 13.19 -10.01
N PRO A 218 -6.28 13.36 -8.69
CA PRO A 218 -6.03 14.64 -8.03
C PRO A 218 -4.54 15.01 -8.02
N ALA A 219 -4.22 16.27 -8.33
CA ALA A 219 -2.85 16.74 -8.56
C ALA A 219 -1.90 16.64 -7.36
N ASP A 220 -2.43 16.57 -6.14
CA ASP A 220 -1.64 16.48 -4.92
C ASP A 220 -1.42 15.05 -4.43
N ALA A 221 -1.95 14.07 -5.16
CA ALA A 221 -1.69 12.66 -4.92
C ALA A 221 -0.18 12.36 -5.06
N ARG A 222 0.32 11.47 -4.22
CA ARG A 222 1.66 10.85 -4.33
C ARG A 222 1.54 9.36 -4.58
N VAL A 223 0.61 8.72 -3.88
CA VAL A 223 0.31 7.28 -4.01
C VAL A 223 -1.20 7.08 -4.08
N VAL A 224 -1.65 6.18 -4.96
CA VAL A 224 -3.05 5.72 -5.03
C VAL A 224 -3.14 4.24 -4.67
N LEU A 225 -4.03 3.92 -3.74
CA LEU A 225 -4.25 2.58 -3.21
C LEU A 225 -5.39 1.86 -3.94
N PHE A 226 -5.23 0.55 -4.13
CA PHE A 226 -6.23 -0.33 -4.73
C PHE A 226 -6.73 -1.42 -3.75
N PRO A 227 -7.36 -1.08 -2.61
CA PRO A 227 -7.76 -2.07 -1.63
C PRO A 227 -9.03 -2.86 -2.06
N ARG A 228 -9.29 -3.95 -1.33
CA ARG A 228 -10.53 -4.75 -1.42
C ARG A 228 -10.77 -5.37 -2.81
N GLY A 229 -9.75 -6.04 -3.32
CA GLY A 229 -9.83 -6.89 -4.51
C GLY A 229 -10.01 -6.13 -5.82
N LEU A 230 -9.59 -4.87 -5.86
CA LEU A 230 -9.28 -4.15 -7.09
C LEU A 230 -7.76 -4.17 -7.25
N LEU A 231 -7.26 -4.18 -8.48
CA LEU A 231 -5.83 -4.08 -8.78
C LEU A 231 -5.67 -2.95 -9.80
N PRO A 232 -4.47 -2.38 -9.97
CA PRO A 232 -4.24 -1.37 -10.98
C PRO A 232 -4.68 -1.83 -12.39
N GLN A 233 -4.41 -3.08 -12.77
CA GLN A 233 -4.80 -3.66 -14.08
C GLN A 233 -6.32 -3.62 -14.27
N HIS A 234 -7.08 -3.98 -13.24
CA HIS A 234 -8.54 -3.90 -13.30
C HIS A 234 -9.02 -2.47 -13.59
N ALA A 235 -8.38 -1.44 -13.03
CA ALA A 235 -8.75 -0.06 -13.32
C ALA A 235 -8.34 0.39 -14.72
N ILE A 236 -7.19 -0.08 -15.22
CA ILE A 236 -6.76 0.11 -16.61
C ILE A 236 -7.85 -0.42 -17.56
N ASP A 237 -8.32 -1.65 -17.31
CA ASP A 237 -9.28 -2.35 -18.16
C ASP A 237 -10.73 -1.85 -18.00
N GLY A 238 -11.04 -1.05 -16.97
CA GLY A 238 -12.42 -0.68 -16.64
C GLY A 238 -13.22 -1.82 -15.99
N GLN A 239 -12.52 -2.73 -15.32
CA GLN A 239 -13.08 -3.89 -14.62
C GLN A 239 -13.24 -3.62 -13.12
N TYR A 240 -14.41 -3.96 -12.55
CA TYR A 240 -14.65 -3.83 -11.10
C TYR A 240 -14.21 -5.08 -10.31
N GLY A 241 -12.90 -5.19 -10.10
CA GLY A 241 -12.24 -6.24 -9.32
C GLY A 241 -12.22 -7.61 -10.01
N TYR A 242 -11.67 -8.63 -9.35
CA TYR A 242 -11.34 -9.94 -9.98
C TYR A 242 -12.48 -10.63 -10.72
N LYS A 243 -13.72 -10.57 -10.21
CA LYS A 243 -14.90 -11.21 -10.84
C LYS A 243 -15.72 -10.23 -11.70
N GLY A 244 -15.25 -9.00 -11.89
CA GLY A 244 -15.88 -8.04 -12.80
C GLY A 244 -15.55 -8.37 -14.25
N ARG A 245 -16.30 -7.79 -15.19
CA ARG A 245 -15.97 -7.83 -16.62
C ARG A 245 -15.86 -6.39 -17.14
N ALA A 246 -14.85 -6.11 -17.95
CA ALA A 246 -14.78 -4.87 -18.69
C ALA A 246 -15.94 -4.83 -19.69
N THR A 247 -16.74 -3.76 -19.66
CA THR A 247 -17.95 -3.63 -20.48
C THR A 247 -18.18 -2.17 -20.87
N ALA A 248 -18.83 -1.96 -22.02
CA ALA A 248 -19.30 -0.64 -22.39
C ALA A 248 -20.42 -0.19 -21.42
N PRO A 249 -20.61 1.14 -21.19
CA PRO A 249 -21.58 1.65 -20.24
C PRO A 249 -23.00 1.12 -20.46
N LEU A 250 -23.45 1.06 -21.73
CA LEU A 250 -24.78 0.58 -22.10
C LEU A 250 -24.95 -0.92 -21.84
N ASP A 251 -23.92 -1.72 -22.10
CA ASP A 251 -23.98 -3.17 -21.90
C ASP A 251 -23.95 -3.51 -20.41
N HIS A 252 -23.17 -2.77 -19.62
CA HIS A 252 -23.24 -2.89 -18.16
C HIS A 252 -24.64 -2.51 -17.66
N PHE A 253 -25.24 -1.43 -18.17
CA PHE A 253 -26.59 -1.05 -17.77
C PHE A 253 -27.63 -2.13 -18.15
N ARG A 254 -27.57 -2.68 -19.37
CA ARG A 254 -28.41 -3.81 -19.82
C ARG A 254 -28.22 -5.06 -18.96
N GLY A 255 -27.01 -5.29 -18.47
CA GLY A 255 -26.67 -6.38 -17.55
C GLY A 255 -27.45 -6.36 -16.23
N LEU A 256 -28.14 -5.26 -15.89
CA LEU A 256 -29.13 -5.26 -14.80
C LEU A 256 -30.23 -6.30 -15.01
N LEU A 257 -30.66 -6.55 -16.24
CA LEU A 257 -31.73 -7.50 -16.53
C LEU A 257 -31.23 -8.95 -16.54
N SER A 258 -29.92 -9.15 -16.47
CA SER A 258 -29.33 -10.48 -16.52
C SER A 258 -29.51 -11.23 -15.21
N SER A 259 -30.01 -12.46 -15.29
CA SER A 259 -30.18 -13.35 -14.14
C SER A 259 -28.84 -13.79 -13.53
N ASP A 260 -27.78 -13.81 -14.36
CA ASP A 260 -26.41 -14.18 -13.97
C ASP A 260 -25.62 -13.06 -13.29
N ARG A 261 -26.22 -11.86 -13.12
CA ARG A 261 -25.50 -10.72 -12.56
C ARG A 261 -24.97 -11.05 -11.16
N ARG A 262 -23.68 -10.74 -10.94
CA ARG A 262 -22.95 -11.05 -9.70
C ARG A 262 -23.53 -10.31 -8.50
N GLU A 263 -23.79 -9.02 -8.66
CA GLU A 263 -24.35 -8.20 -7.59
C GLU A 263 -25.87 -8.17 -7.73
N LYS A 264 -26.57 -8.80 -6.79
CA LYS A 264 -28.02 -8.94 -6.86
C LYS A 264 -28.75 -7.63 -6.54
N ASN A 265 -28.14 -6.72 -5.79
CA ASN A 265 -28.71 -5.40 -5.55
C ASN A 265 -28.50 -4.48 -6.77
N PRO A 266 -29.57 -3.99 -7.42
CA PRO A 266 -29.46 -3.16 -8.64
C PRO A 266 -28.60 -1.91 -8.47
N LEU A 267 -28.80 -1.17 -7.37
CA LEU A 267 -28.05 0.07 -7.11
C LEU A 267 -26.57 -0.21 -6.87
N ARG A 268 -26.26 -1.28 -6.11
CA ARG A 268 -24.87 -1.66 -5.87
C ARG A 268 -24.21 -2.16 -7.16
N TYR A 269 -24.94 -2.91 -7.99
CA TYR A 269 -24.50 -3.33 -9.31
C TYR A 269 -24.14 -2.11 -10.18
N LEU A 270 -25.04 -1.13 -10.31
CA LEU A 270 -24.76 0.09 -11.07
C LEU A 270 -23.57 0.88 -10.52
N ARG A 271 -23.43 0.91 -9.19
CA ARG A 271 -22.25 1.46 -8.49
C ARG A 271 -21.00 0.62 -8.67
N HIS A 272 -21.03 -0.58 -9.23
CA HIS A 272 -19.86 -1.42 -9.52
C HIS A 272 -19.39 -1.28 -10.97
N TYR A 273 -19.60 -0.11 -11.57
CA TYR A 273 -19.04 0.26 -12.86
C TYR A 273 -17.85 1.22 -12.70
N ILE A 274 -16.81 1.02 -13.51
CA ILE A 274 -15.61 1.87 -13.64
C ILE A 274 -15.31 1.99 -15.14
N ARG A 275 -15.05 3.20 -15.66
CA ARG A 275 -14.50 3.36 -17.02
C ARG A 275 -13.01 3.01 -17.03
N PRO A 276 -12.47 2.50 -18.17
CA PRO A 276 -11.03 2.36 -18.36
C PRO A 276 -10.28 3.61 -17.92
N THR A 277 -9.17 3.44 -17.21
CA THR A 277 -8.45 4.53 -16.53
C THR A 277 -7.03 4.67 -17.07
N PRO A 278 -6.80 5.42 -18.18
CA PRO A 278 -5.50 5.46 -18.86
C PRO A 278 -4.34 5.95 -18.01
N TRP A 279 -4.56 6.94 -17.13
CA TRP A 279 -3.49 7.46 -16.27
C TRP A 279 -2.94 6.37 -15.33
N VAL A 280 -3.73 5.35 -14.96
CA VAL A 280 -3.20 4.24 -14.17
C VAL A 280 -2.14 3.47 -14.98
N ALA A 281 -2.32 3.28 -16.28
CA ALA A 281 -1.33 2.64 -17.14
C ALA A 281 -0.08 3.50 -17.37
N GLU A 282 -0.25 4.83 -17.46
CA GLU A 282 0.87 5.78 -17.60
C GLU A 282 1.82 5.74 -16.39
N HIS A 283 1.27 5.54 -15.19
CA HIS A 283 2.02 5.49 -13.94
C HIS A 283 2.41 4.06 -13.51
N TRP A 284 1.53 3.07 -13.66
CA TRP A 284 1.76 1.68 -13.25
C TRP A 284 2.48 0.89 -14.35
N ARG A 285 3.73 1.28 -14.60
CA ARG A 285 4.59 0.68 -15.61
C ARG A 285 6.03 0.59 -15.12
N GLU A 286 6.74 -0.33 -15.77
CA GLU A 286 8.19 -0.41 -15.73
C GLU A 286 8.81 0.71 -16.56
#